data_AF-A0A7K1BSC5-F1
#
_entry.id   AF-A0A7K1BSC5-F1
#
_cell.length_a   1.000
_cell.length_b   1.000
_cell.length_c   1.000
_cell.angle_alpha   90.00
_cell.angle_beta   90.00
_cell.angle_gamma   90.00
#
_symmetry.space_group_name_H-M   'P 1'
#
loop_
_entity.id
_entity.type
_entity.pdbx_description
1 polymer ?
#
loop_
_entity_poly.entity_id
_entity_poly.type
_entity_poly.pdbx_seq_one_letter_code
_entity_poly.pdbx_strand_id
1 'polypeptide(L)'
;MNSRIRGADGFRAIACMMVIYHHVMQRLDPAASPMWVQVIQYMGMRGEVGVSIFFVLSGCLLATPFWNAFIGHTPQPKMRTYFQNRAARILPSYYFILILSTFLAVKIINFEIVWSRIVSGVLLVSHFHWNTFFASELDPPLWTITLEIWSYILLPIVLFSIFWKARTVKAAAIGMGIWIVFLQSLQPLIIKFFMTDDYLKGWEWGWAGG
;
A
#
# COMPACT_ATOMS: atom_id res chain seq x y z
N MET A 1 -17.36 -22.84 4.98
CA MET A 1 -18.45 -21.91 4.66
C MET A 1 -17.84 -20.53 4.44
N ASN A 2 -17.80 -20.03 3.21
CA ASN A 2 -17.20 -18.72 2.89
C ASN A 2 -18.13 -17.59 3.38
N SER A 3 -17.98 -17.17 4.63
CA SER A 3 -18.62 -15.95 5.11
C SER A 3 -17.91 -14.74 4.52
N ARG A 4 -18.27 -14.36 3.29
CA ARG A 4 -17.95 -13.00 2.80
C ARG A 4 -18.64 -12.02 3.75
N ILE A 5 -17.86 -11.16 4.40
CA ILE A 5 -18.41 -10.10 5.24
C ILE A 5 -19.18 -9.15 4.32
N ARG A 6 -20.52 -9.21 4.40
CA ARG A 6 -21.42 -8.37 3.61
C ARG A 6 -21.10 -6.90 3.90
N GLY A 7 -20.99 -6.08 2.85
CA GLY A 7 -20.69 -4.65 2.95
C GLY A 7 -19.21 -4.27 2.81
N ALA A 8 -18.26 -5.18 3.07
CA ALA A 8 -16.83 -4.89 2.91
C ALA A 8 -16.46 -4.54 1.46
N ASP A 9 -17.11 -5.18 0.49
CA ASP A 9 -16.93 -4.88 -0.93
C ASP A 9 -17.51 -3.50 -1.31
N GLY A 10 -18.55 -3.04 -0.61
CA GLY A 10 -19.10 -1.68 -0.78
C GLY A 10 -18.14 -0.60 -0.28
N PHE A 11 -17.55 -0.78 0.91
CA PHE A 11 -16.53 0.14 1.41
C PHE A 11 -15.28 0.19 0.53
N ARG A 12 -14.88 -0.94 -0.06
CA ARG A 12 -13.82 -0.95 -1.08
C ARG A 12 -14.18 -0.17 -2.33
N ALA A 13 -15.43 -0.25 -2.79
CA ALA A 13 -15.89 0.52 -3.94
C ALA A 13 -15.81 2.03 -3.64
N ILE A 14 -16.25 2.46 -2.45
CA ILE A 14 -16.13 3.86 -2.01
C ILE A 14 -14.66 4.27 -1.94
N ALA A 15 -13.81 3.46 -1.32
CA ALA A 15 -12.37 3.71 -1.24
C ALA A 15 -11.72 3.83 -2.62
N CYS A 16 -12.11 2.98 -3.58
CA CYS A 16 -11.66 3.04 -4.97
C CYS A 16 -12.03 4.37 -5.62
N MET A 17 -13.28 4.81 -5.46
CA MET A 17 -13.74 6.08 -6.01
C MET A 17 -13.01 7.27 -5.39
N MET A 18 -12.68 7.23 -4.10
CA MET A 18 -11.87 8.26 -3.44
C MET A 18 -10.45 8.34 -4.00
N VAL A 19 -9.82 7.19 -4.27
CA VAL A 19 -8.47 7.12 -4.88
C VAL A 19 -8.48 7.65 -6.30
N ILE A 20 -9.48 7.27 -7.11
CA ILE A 20 -9.67 7.81 -8.47
C ILE A 20 -9.84 9.33 -8.40
N TYR A 21 -10.73 9.80 -7.54
CA TYR A 21 -10.98 11.23 -7.36
C TYR A 21 -9.70 12.00 -6.97
N HIS A 22 -8.90 11.45 -6.06
CA HIS A 22 -7.60 12.01 -5.68
C HIS A 22 -6.65 12.15 -6.88
N HIS A 23 -6.46 11.07 -7.65
CA HIS A 23 -5.56 11.12 -8.81
C HIS A 23 -6.05 12.03 -9.93
N VAL A 24 -7.36 12.13 -10.15
CA VAL A 24 -7.90 13.10 -11.13
C VAL A 24 -7.64 14.52 -10.66
N MET A 25 -7.88 14.83 -9.37
CA MET A 25 -7.66 16.18 -8.83
C MET A 25 -6.18 16.58 -8.79
N GLN A 26 -5.25 15.62 -8.65
CA GLN A 26 -3.80 15.87 -8.76
C GLN A 26 -3.37 16.32 -10.16
N ARG A 27 -4.14 16.03 -11.21
CA ARG A 27 -3.82 16.40 -12.60
C ARG A 27 -4.40 17.76 -13.01
N LEU A 28 -5.21 18.38 -12.17
CA LEU A 28 -5.77 19.71 -12.42
C LEU A 28 -4.79 20.81 -12.01
N ASP A 29 -4.62 21.83 -12.85
CA ASP A 29 -3.89 23.04 -12.48
C ASP A 29 -4.81 23.96 -11.63
N PRO A 30 -4.49 24.20 -10.35
CA PRO A 30 -5.29 25.06 -9.49
C PRO A 30 -5.35 26.52 -9.97
N ALA A 31 -4.25 27.03 -10.56
CA ALA A 31 -4.14 28.43 -10.97
C ALA A 31 -4.97 28.73 -12.23
N ALA A 32 -5.17 27.73 -13.08
CA ALA A 32 -6.00 27.82 -14.27
C ALA A 32 -7.50 27.51 -14.02
N SER A 33 -7.86 27.12 -12.80
CA SER A 33 -9.20 26.59 -12.48
C SER A 33 -10.13 27.66 -11.86
N PRO A 34 -11.43 27.70 -12.21
CA PRO A 34 -12.41 28.54 -11.52
C PRO A 34 -12.53 28.20 -10.03
N MET A 35 -12.94 29.15 -9.20
CA MET A 35 -13.05 29.00 -7.73
C MET A 35 -13.82 27.74 -7.29
N TRP A 36 -14.96 27.44 -7.93
CA TRP A 36 -15.75 26.25 -7.60
C TRP A 36 -15.02 24.93 -7.89
N VAL A 37 -14.17 24.91 -8.93
CA VAL A 37 -13.30 23.76 -9.24
C VAL A 37 -12.20 23.64 -8.20
N GLN A 38 -11.61 24.74 -7.73
CA GLN A 38 -10.58 24.73 -6.69
C GLN A 38 -11.11 24.15 -5.37
N VAL A 39 -12.35 24.46 -4.99
CA VAL A 39 -13.00 23.87 -3.80
C VAL A 39 -13.13 22.35 -3.95
N ILE A 40 -13.59 21.89 -5.13
CA ILE A 40 -13.69 20.44 -5.44
C ILE A 40 -12.30 19.81 -5.46
N GLN A 41 -11.30 20.47 -6.03
CA GLN A 41 -9.93 19.98 -6.05
C GLN A 41 -9.37 19.80 -4.65
N TYR A 42 -9.53 20.80 -3.77
CA TYR A 42 -9.09 20.74 -2.38
C TYR A 42 -9.70 19.54 -1.63
N MET A 43 -10.98 19.25 -1.87
CA MET A 43 -11.62 18.07 -1.28
C MET A 43 -11.07 16.76 -1.85
N GLY A 44 -10.84 16.68 -3.17
CA GLY A 44 -10.28 15.48 -3.78
C GLY A 44 -8.82 15.23 -3.43
N MET A 45 -8.04 16.27 -3.08
CA MET A 45 -6.71 16.07 -2.51
C MET A 45 -6.76 15.23 -1.22
N ARG A 46 -7.84 15.29 -0.44
CA ARG A 46 -8.05 14.41 0.73
C ARG A 46 -8.54 13.00 0.39
N GLY A 47 -8.76 12.69 -0.89
CA GLY A 47 -9.16 11.36 -1.34
C GLY A 47 -8.10 10.26 -1.09
N GLU A 48 -6.86 10.64 -0.75
CA GLU A 48 -5.78 9.76 -0.25
C GLU A 48 -6.22 8.87 0.93
N VAL A 49 -7.20 9.31 1.72
CA VAL A 49 -7.81 8.52 2.80
C VAL A 49 -8.39 7.20 2.28
N GLY A 50 -8.79 7.13 1.00
CA GLY A 50 -9.23 5.90 0.35
C GLY A 50 -8.19 4.78 0.43
N VAL A 51 -6.91 5.10 0.28
CA VAL A 51 -5.81 4.12 0.43
C VAL A 51 -5.76 3.58 1.86
N SER A 52 -5.90 4.45 2.86
CA SER A 52 -5.94 4.04 4.27
C SER A 52 -7.11 3.09 4.55
N ILE A 53 -8.29 3.37 3.99
CA ILE A 53 -9.46 2.48 4.11
C ILE A 53 -9.17 1.09 3.50
N PHE A 54 -8.51 1.02 2.33
CA PHE A 54 -8.09 -0.25 1.75
C PHE A 54 -7.19 -1.05 2.68
N PHE A 55 -6.16 -0.43 3.26
CA PHE A 55 -5.25 -1.12 4.18
C PHE A 55 -5.95 -1.59 5.46
N VAL A 56 -6.81 -0.77 6.06
CA VAL A 56 -7.57 -1.15 7.26
C VAL A 56 -8.50 -2.33 6.96
N LEU A 57 -9.25 -2.27 5.86
CA LEU A 57 -10.16 -3.35 5.46
C LEU A 57 -9.42 -4.63 5.09
N SER A 58 -8.34 -4.52 4.32
CA SER A 58 -7.47 -5.65 3.98
C SER A 58 -6.91 -6.28 5.25
N GLY A 59 -6.34 -5.50 6.16
CA GLY A 59 -5.81 -5.97 7.44
C GLY A 59 -6.86 -6.69 8.29
N CYS A 60 -8.05 -6.10 8.47
CA CYS A 60 -9.14 -6.70 9.25
C CYS A 60 -9.58 -8.06 8.67
N LEU A 61 -9.79 -8.12 7.35
CA LEU A 61 -10.23 -9.33 6.66
C LEU A 61 -9.14 -10.40 6.60
N LEU A 62 -7.87 -10.00 6.50
CA LEU A 62 -6.73 -10.90 6.55
C LEU A 62 -6.53 -11.49 7.95
N ALA A 63 -6.71 -10.70 8.99
CA ALA A 63 -6.55 -11.13 10.38
C ALA A 63 -7.70 -12.01 10.88
N THR A 64 -8.90 -11.87 10.32
CA THR A 64 -10.11 -12.61 10.71
C THR A 64 -9.90 -14.13 10.92
N PRO A 65 -9.36 -14.90 9.95
CA PRO A 65 -9.15 -16.34 10.15
C PRO A 65 -8.18 -16.67 11.29
N PHE A 66 -7.19 -15.81 11.55
CA PHE A 66 -6.24 -16.01 12.65
C PHE A 66 -6.89 -15.76 14.01
N TRP A 67 -7.71 -14.71 14.12
CA TRP A 67 -8.50 -14.45 15.33
C TRP A 67 -9.52 -15.54 15.62
N ASN A 68 -10.18 -16.07 14.58
CA ASN A 68 -11.11 -17.20 14.73
C ASN A 68 -10.40 -18.47 15.22
N ALA A 69 -9.17 -18.72 14.78
CA ALA A 69 -8.36 -19.83 15.28
C ALA A 69 -7.91 -19.61 16.73
N PHE A 70 -7.58 -18.36 17.10
CA PHE A 70 -7.19 -18.00 18.45
C PHE A 70 -8.34 -18.08 19.47
N ILE A 71 -9.54 -17.61 19.10
CA ILE A 71 -10.71 -17.53 20.01
C ILE A 71 -11.53 -18.82 20.00
N GLY A 72 -11.80 -19.38 18.81
CA GLY A 72 -12.79 -20.44 18.62
C GLY A 72 -12.21 -21.85 18.47
N HIS A 73 -10.91 -22.05 18.74
CA HIS A 73 -10.21 -23.32 18.57
C HIS A 73 -10.37 -23.96 17.17
N THR A 74 -10.54 -23.14 16.13
CA THR A 74 -10.50 -23.64 14.76
C THR A 74 -9.04 -23.87 14.32
N PRO A 75 -8.77 -24.77 13.36
CA PRO A 75 -7.41 -25.01 12.89
C PRO A 75 -6.74 -23.71 12.40
N GLN A 76 -5.48 -23.50 12.80
CA GLN A 76 -4.70 -22.36 12.33
C GLN A 76 -4.64 -22.35 10.79
N PRO A 77 -4.75 -21.17 10.15
CA PRO A 77 -4.65 -21.07 8.70
C PRO A 77 -3.28 -21.57 8.23
N LYS A 78 -3.26 -22.39 7.17
CA LYS A 78 -2.00 -22.88 6.58
C LYS A 78 -1.28 -21.74 5.87
N MET A 79 -0.06 -21.42 6.30
CA MET A 79 0.73 -20.31 5.74
C MET A 79 0.97 -20.43 4.24
N ARG A 80 1.25 -21.66 3.77
CA ARG A 80 1.42 -21.93 2.34
C ARG A 80 0.18 -21.53 1.53
N THR A 81 -1.00 -21.97 1.96
CA THR A 81 -2.28 -21.64 1.30
C THR A 81 -2.59 -20.16 1.37
N TYR A 82 -2.28 -19.51 2.51
CA TYR A 82 -2.42 -18.07 2.67
C TYR A 82 -1.59 -17.32 1.63
N PHE A 83 -0.27 -17.55 1.56
CA PHE A 83 0.61 -16.84 0.62
C PHE A 83 0.29 -17.15 -0.84
N GLN A 84 -0.05 -18.40 -1.17
CA GLN A 84 -0.45 -18.78 -2.53
C GLN A 84 -1.70 -18.04 -3.00
N ASN A 85 -2.74 -17.98 -2.17
CA ASN A 85 -3.99 -17.30 -2.51
C ASN A 85 -3.78 -15.79 -2.70
N ARG A 86 -2.85 -15.18 -1.96
CA ARG A 86 -2.52 -13.75 -2.09
C ARG A 86 -1.64 -13.47 -3.30
N ALA A 87 -0.62 -14.29 -3.52
CA ALA A 87 0.25 -14.21 -4.67
C ALA A 87 -0.56 -14.35 -5.98
N ALA A 88 -1.42 -15.37 -6.07
CA ALA A 88 -2.26 -15.60 -7.25
C ALA A 88 -3.29 -14.48 -7.50
N ARG A 89 -3.68 -13.74 -6.46
CA ARG A 89 -4.61 -12.62 -6.56
C ARG A 89 -3.93 -11.33 -7.05
N ILE A 90 -2.72 -11.04 -6.59
CA ILE A 90 -2.09 -9.72 -6.77
C ILE A 90 -0.99 -9.72 -7.83
N LEU A 91 -0.11 -10.73 -7.81
CA LEU A 91 1.10 -10.72 -8.64
C LEU A 91 0.80 -10.70 -10.14
N PRO A 92 -0.17 -11.48 -10.68
CA PRO A 92 -0.43 -11.48 -12.13
C PRO A 92 -0.82 -10.09 -12.65
N SER A 93 -1.76 -9.42 -11.96
CA SER A 93 -2.20 -8.08 -12.34
C SER A 93 -1.10 -7.04 -12.13
N TYR A 94 -0.35 -7.13 -11.04
CA TYR A 94 0.75 -6.21 -10.74
C TYR A 94 1.82 -6.25 -11.85
N TYR A 95 2.33 -7.44 -12.17
CA TYR A 95 3.37 -7.57 -13.20
C TYR A 95 2.83 -7.19 -14.58
N PHE A 96 1.58 -7.53 -14.90
CA PHE A 96 0.96 -7.12 -16.15
C PHE A 96 0.92 -5.58 -16.28
N ILE A 97 0.45 -4.87 -15.26
CA ILE A 97 0.38 -3.40 -15.28
C ILE A 97 1.77 -2.77 -15.25
N LEU A 98 2.73 -3.33 -14.50
CA LEU A 98 4.12 -2.85 -14.49
C LEU A 98 4.74 -2.95 -15.90
N ILE A 99 4.59 -4.09 -16.57
CA ILE A 99 5.11 -4.31 -17.92
C ILE A 99 4.39 -3.39 -18.91
N LEU A 100 3.06 -3.32 -18.85
CA LEU A 100 2.25 -2.52 -19.76
C LEU A 100 2.57 -1.03 -19.61
N SER A 101 2.59 -0.50 -18.39
CA SER A 101 2.89 0.91 -18.11
C SER A 101 4.32 1.28 -18.54
N THR A 102 5.30 0.41 -18.29
CA THR A 102 6.68 0.58 -18.77
C THR A 102 6.74 0.59 -20.30
N PHE A 103 6.06 -0.36 -20.96
CA PHE A 103 6.02 -0.44 -22.42
C PHE A 103 5.42 0.82 -23.04
N LEU A 104 4.29 1.30 -22.52
CA LEU A 104 3.62 2.52 -22.99
C LEU A 104 4.49 3.76 -22.75
N ALA A 105 5.15 3.86 -21.59
CA ALA A 105 6.05 4.96 -21.28
C ALA A 105 7.19 5.07 -22.31
N VAL A 106 7.80 3.95 -22.67
CA VAL A 106 8.92 3.89 -23.63
C VAL A 106 8.44 4.13 -25.07
N LYS A 107 7.35 3.51 -25.49
CA LYS A 107 6.94 3.50 -26.91
C LYS A 107 6.06 4.66 -27.33
N ILE A 108 5.25 5.20 -26.43
CA ILE A 108 4.29 6.25 -26.76
C ILE A 108 4.81 7.60 -26.30
N ILE A 109 5.32 7.66 -25.06
CA ILE A 109 5.70 8.93 -24.43
C ILE A 109 7.20 9.23 -24.56
N ASN A 110 8.00 8.25 -25.01
CA ASN A 110 9.45 8.35 -25.16
C ASN A 110 10.17 8.69 -23.85
N PHE A 111 9.71 8.13 -22.73
CA PHE A 111 10.40 8.24 -21.44
C PHE A 111 11.73 7.50 -21.44
N GLU A 112 12.73 8.08 -20.80
CA GLU A 112 13.99 7.40 -20.48
C GLU A 112 13.78 6.36 -19.38
N ILE A 113 14.32 5.16 -19.57
CA ILE A 113 14.18 4.08 -18.61
C ILE A 113 15.15 4.27 -17.44
N VAL A 114 14.59 4.39 -16.24
CA VAL A 114 15.35 4.26 -14.99
C VAL A 114 15.33 2.80 -14.54
N TRP A 115 16.37 2.04 -14.89
CA TRP A 115 16.44 0.60 -14.61
C TRP A 115 16.28 0.23 -13.13
N SER A 116 16.76 1.07 -12.21
CA SER A 116 16.61 0.85 -10.77
C SER A 116 15.14 0.83 -10.33
N ARG A 117 14.28 1.68 -10.91
CA ARG A 117 12.83 1.71 -10.65
C ARG A 117 12.15 0.42 -11.12
N ILE A 118 12.50 -0.05 -12.32
CA ILE A 118 11.95 -1.30 -12.86
C ILE A 118 12.42 -2.51 -12.05
N VAL A 119 13.73 -2.63 -11.81
CA VAL A 119 14.30 -3.79 -11.09
C VAL A 119 13.74 -3.87 -9.67
N SER A 120 13.69 -2.75 -8.95
CA SER A 120 13.09 -2.71 -7.61
C SER A 120 11.59 -2.98 -7.62
N GLY A 121 10.86 -2.53 -8.66
CA GLY A 121 9.46 -2.86 -8.90
C GLY A 121 9.24 -4.36 -9.11
N VAL A 122 10.06 -4.99 -9.95
CA VAL A 122 10.02 -6.44 -10.21
C VAL A 122 10.35 -7.23 -8.95
N LEU A 123 11.32 -6.77 -8.17
CA LEU A 123 11.72 -7.38 -6.89
C LEU A 123 10.77 -7.05 -5.73
N LEU A 124 9.74 -6.21 -5.94
CA LEU A 124 8.76 -5.79 -4.93
C LEU A 124 9.39 -5.03 -3.75
N VAL A 125 10.49 -4.32 -3.99
CA VAL A 125 11.29 -3.56 -3.01
C VAL A 125 11.38 -2.07 -3.34
N SER A 126 10.53 -1.58 -4.24
CA SER A 126 10.51 -0.21 -4.75
C SER A 126 10.47 0.85 -3.62
N HIS A 127 9.74 0.59 -2.54
CA HIS A 127 9.52 1.53 -1.43
C HIS A 127 10.69 1.68 -0.45
N PHE A 128 11.77 0.89 -0.57
CA PHE A 128 12.92 1.00 0.35
C PHE A 128 13.90 2.11 0.00
N HIS A 129 13.77 2.73 -1.18
CA HIS A 129 14.62 3.82 -1.60
C HIS A 129 13.79 4.91 -2.27
N TRP A 130 14.08 6.17 -1.95
CA TRP A 130 13.28 7.31 -2.40
C TRP A 130 13.17 7.38 -3.94
N ASN A 131 14.31 7.22 -4.64
CA ASN A 131 14.34 7.23 -6.11
C ASN A 131 13.59 6.04 -6.74
N THR A 132 13.42 4.92 -6.02
CA THR A 132 12.70 3.77 -6.56
C THR A 132 11.25 3.68 -6.12
N PHE A 133 10.78 4.61 -5.29
CA PHE A 133 9.48 4.53 -4.63
C PHE A 133 8.35 4.31 -5.63
N PHE A 134 8.40 5.04 -6.76
CA PHE A 134 7.53 4.86 -7.90
C PHE A 134 8.20 3.91 -8.92
N ALA A 135 7.72 2.67 -8.97
CA ALA A 135 8.25 1.64 -9.87
C ALA A 135 7.96 1.90 -11.36
N SER A 136 6.99 2.76 -11.67
CA SER A 136 6.56 3.14 -13.02
C SER A 136 6.34 4.64 -13.11
N GLU A 137 6.85 5.25 -14.17
CA GLU A 137 6.66 6.68 -14.48
C GLU A 137 5.21 7.00 -14.86
N LEU A 138 4.55 6.05 -15.54
CA LEU A 138 3.21 6.24 -16.09
C LEU A 138 2.13 5.92 -15.05
N ASP A 139 2.40 4.98 -14.16
CA ASP A 139 1.46 4.53 -13.12
C ASP A 139 2.08 4.67 -11.72
N PRO A 140 2.24 5.92 -11.22
CA PRO A 140 2.75 6.15 -9.87
C PRO A 140 2.03 5.34 -8.78
N PRO A 141 0.68 5.17 -8.79
CA PRO A 141 -0.06 4.41 -7.78
C PRO A 141 0.42 2.97 -7.50
N LEU A 142 1.24 2.37 -8.37
CA LEU A 142 1.83 1.03 -8.14
C LEU A 142 2.61 0.91 -6.83
N TRP A 143 3.09 2.02 -6.24
CA TRP A 143 3.74 2.03 -4.92
C TRP A 143 2.87 1.40 -3.82
N THR A 144 1.55 1.56 -3.90
CA THR A 144 0.61 1.01 -2.90
C THR A 144 0.59 -0.51 -2.95
N ILE A 145 0.73 -1.11 -4.13
CA ILE A 145 0.64 -2.57 -4.30
C ILE A 145 1.86 -3.28 -3.72
N THR A 146 3.06 -2.73 -3.89
CA THR A 146 4.27 -3.31 -3.28
C THR A 146 4.15 -3.24 -1.75
N LEU A 147 3.67 -2.14 -1.19
CA LEU A 147 3.36 -2.05 0.25
C LEU A 147 2.28 -3.02 0.70
N GLU A 148 1.23 -3.24 -0.10
CA GLU A 148 0.18 -4.22 0.21
C GLU A 148 0.77 -5.63 0.34
N ILE A 149 1.68 -6.02 -0.56
CA ILE A 149 2.36 -7.31 -0.50
C ILE A 149 3.20 -7.44 0.79
N TRP A 150 3.95 -6.40 1.17
CA TRP A 150 4.70 -6.41 2.43
C TRP A 150 3.78 -6.45 3.65
N SER A 151 2.62 -5.79 3.59
CA SER A 151 1.61 -5.89 4.65
C SER A 151 1.12 -7.33 4.84
N TYR A 152 1.01 -8.12 3.75
CA TYR A 152 0.59 -9.52 3.81
C TYR A 152 1.67 -10.42 4.43
N ILE A 153 2.94 -10.05 4.29
CA ILE A 153 4.06 -10.76 4.91
C ILE A 153 4.17 -10.41 6.39
N LEU A 154 4.05 -9.12 6.73
CA LEU A 154 4.22 -8.62 8.09
C LEU A 154 3.05 -8.98 9.01
N LEU A 155 1.81 -8.99 8.49
CA LEU A 155 0.62 -9.23 9.31
C LEU A 155 0.66 -10.58 10.06
N PRO A 156 0.95 -11.74 9.41
CA PRO A 156 1.10 -13.00 10.13
C PRO A 156 2.21 -12.94 11.18
N ILE A 157 3.34 -12.29 10.90
CA ILE A 157 4.47 -12.17 11.84
C ILE A 157 4.04 -11.44 13.11
N VAL A 158 3.36 -10.30 12.96
CA VAL A 158 2.82 -9.52 14.08
C VAL A 158 1.81 -10.37 14.87
N LEU A 159 0.84 -11.00 14.19
CA LEU A 159 -0.19 -11.81 14.84
C LEU A 159 0.41 -13.02 15.58
N PHE A 160 1.35 -13.74 14.98
CA PHE A 160 2.02 -14.87 15.65
C PHE A 160 2.81 -14.43 16.87
N SER A 161 3.51 -13.30 16.80
CA SER A 161 4.24 -12.77 17.97
C SER A 161 3.29 -12.45 19.14
N ILE A 162 2.08 -11.98 18.85
CA ILE A 162 1.04 -11.71 19.84
C ILE A 162 0.49 -13.03 20.40
N PHE A 163 0.06 -13.94 19.55
CA PHE A 163 -0.56 -15.21 19.96
C PHE A 163 0.41 -16.18 20.64
N TRP A 164 1.72 -16.04 20.39
CA TRP A 164 2.74 -16.79 21.11
C TRP A 164 2.68 -16.50 22.62
N LYS A 165 2.50 -15.23 22.99
CA LYS A 165 2.52 -14.77 24.39
C LYS A 165 1.12 -14.66 25.00
N ALA A 166 0.13 -14.29 24.20
CA ALA A 166 -1.23 -14.07 24.67
C ALA A 166 -1.98 -15.39 24.86
N ARG A 167 -2.60 -15.56 26.04
CA ARG A 167 -3.51 -16.69 26.33
C ARG A 167 -4.99 -16.27 26.42
N THR A 168 -5.25 -14.97 26.41
CA THR A 168 -6.60 -14.38 26.52
C THR A 168 -6.78 -13.28 25.49
N VAL A 169 -8.03 -12.97 25.14
CA VAL A 169 -8.35 -11.86 24.22
C VAL A 169 -7.84 -10.52 24.75
N LYS A 170 -7.92 -10.29 26.08
CA LYS A 170 -7.38 -9.08 26.72
C LYS A 170 -5.86 -8.96 26.50
N ALA A 171 -5.11 -10.05 26.72
CA ALA A 171 -3.66 -10.06 26.49
C ALA A 171 -3.32 -9.83 25.01
N ALA A 172 -4.12 -10.38 24.09
CA ALA A 172 -3.92 -10.18 22.66
C ALA A 172 -4.20 -8.73 22.23
N ALA A 173 -5.24 -8.09 22.79
CA ALA A 173 -5.55 -6.68 22.55
C ALA A 173 -4.45 -5.75 23.08
N ILE A 174 -3.90 -6.03 24.27
CA ILE A 174 -2.73 -5.32 24.80
C ILE A 174 -1.53 -5.51 23.87
N GLY A 175 -1.29 -6.74 23.40
CA GLY A 175 -0.23 -7.03 22.43
C GLY A 175 -0.36 -6.24 21.13
N MET A 176 -1.58 -6.11 20.58
CA MET A 176 -1.84 -5.22 19.43
C MET A 176 -1.54 -3.76 19.75
N GLY A 177 -1.97 -3.28 20.92
CA GLY A 177 -1.69 -1.91 21.37
C GLY A 177 -0.19 -1.64 21.46
N ILE A 178 0.58 -2.58 22.01
CA ILE A 178 2.06 -2.50 22.08
C ILE A 178 2.65 -2.42 20.68
N TRP A 179 2.21 -3.27 19.74
CA TRP A 179 2.69 -3.23 18.36
C TRP A 179 2.37 -1.90 17.66
N ILE A 180 1.17 -1.36 17.86
CA ILE A 180 0.80 -0.05 17.30
C ILE A 180 1.71 1.03 17.87
N VAL A 181 1.87 1.12 19.19
CA VAL A 181 2.74 2.11 19.82
C VAL A 181 4.19 1.94 19.39
N PHE A 182 4.69 0.71 19.29
CA PHE A 182 6.03 0.40 18.81
C PHE A 182 6.25 0.89 17.38
N LEU A 183 5.34 0.58 16.45
CA LEU A 183 5.43 1.03 15.05
C LEU A 183 5.36 2.55 14.93
N GLN A 184 4.50 3.21 15.70
CA GLN A 184 4.42 4.68 15.72
C GLN A 184 5.67 5.33 16.32
N SER A 185 6.29 4.69 17.32
CA SER A 185 7.55 5.16 17.91
C SER A 185 8.74 4.93 16.99
N LEU A 186 8.66 3.93 16.11
CA LEU A 186 9.69 3.62 15.12
C LEU A 186 9.72 4.67 13.99
N GLN A 187 8.57 5.23 13.61
CA GLN A 187 8.46 6.21 12.52
C GLN A 187 9.42 7.41 12.66
N PRO A 188 9.45 8.17 13.78
CA PRO A 188 10.36 9.30 13.92
C PRO A 188 11.84 8.87 13.93
N LEU A 189 12.14 7.66 14.42
CA LEU A 189 13.50 7.11 14.37
C LEU A 189 13.91 6.80 12.93
N ILE A 190 13.01 6.21 12.14
CA ILE A 190 13.25 5.95 10.73
C ILE A 190 13.53 7.26 9.99
N ILE A 191 12.71 8.28 10.20
CA ILE A 191 12.92 9.60 9.60
C ILE A 191 14.28 10.16 10.04
N LYS A 192 14.59 10.11 11.33
CA LYS A 192 15.86 10.63 11.85
C LYS A 192 17.11 9.95 11.25
N PHE A 193 17.08 8.63 11.06
CA PHE A 193 18.26 7.86 10.64
C PHE A 193 18.34 7.59 9.14
N PHE A 194 17.21 7.59 8.43
CA PHE A 194 17.11 7.20 7.03
C PHE A 194 16.58 8.31 6.10
N MET A 195 16.21 9.48 6.62
CA MET A 195 15.86 10.61 5.76
C MET A 195 17.13 11.07 5.03
N THR A 196 17.12 10.89 3.71
CA THR A 196 18.21 11.31 2.83
C THR A 196 18.23 12.83 2.71
N ASP A 197 19.41 13.39 2.48
CA ASP A 197 19.60 14.79 2.13
C ASP A 197 18.93 15.15 0.79
N ASP A 198 18.79 16.44 0.50
CA ASP A 198 18.13 16.92 -0.73
C ASP A 198 19.05 16.86 -1.96
N TYR A 199 20.16 16.12 -1.86
CA TYR A 199 21.13 15.96 -2.94
C TYR A 199 20.49 15.25 -4.15
N LEU A 200 20.42 15.96 -5.28
CA LEU A 200 19.82 15.51 -6.54
C LEU A 200 18.34 15.10 -6.42
N LYS A 201 17.62 15.64 -5.45
CA LYS A 201 16.15 15.52 -5.37
C LYS A 201 15.51 16.74 -6.03
N GLY A 202 14.45 16.51 -6.80
CA GLY A 202 13.71 17.54 -7.51
C GLY A 202 13.68 17.34 -9.01
N TRP A 203 12.65 17.89 -9.65
CA TRP A 203 12.42 17.80 -11.09
C TRP A 203 13.48 18.52 -11.92
N GLU A 204 14.22 19.45 -11.31
CA GLU A 204 15.35 20.15 -11.92
C GLU A 204 16.53 19.22 -12.26
N TRP A 205 16.62 18.05 -11.61
CA TRP A 205 17.63 17.02 -11.88
C TRP A 205 17.13 15.92 -12.82
N GLY A 206 16.02 16.18 -13.52
CA GLY A 206 15.38 15.24 -14.43
C GLY A 206 14.49 14.23 -13.69
N TRP A 207 13.99 13.26 -14.45
CA TRP A 207 13.00 12.27 -13.97
C TRP A 207 13.49 11.36 -12.86
N ALA A 208 14.80 11.19 -12.72
CA ALA A 208 15.39 10.40 -11.64
C ALA A 208 15.47 11.18 -10.31
N GLY A 209 15.41 12.51 -10.34
CA GLY A 209 15.40 13.35 -9.14
C GLY A 209 13.99 13.62 -8.59
N GLY A 210 12.98 13.60 -9.47
CA GLY A 210 11.56 13.78 -9.14
C GLY A 210 10.80 12.50 -8.78
#